data_AF-A0A432FCT2-F1
#
_entry.id   AF-A0A432FCT2-F1
#
_cell.length_a   1.000
_cell.length_b   1.000
_cell.length_c   1.000
_cell.angle_alpha   90.00
_cell.angle_beta   90.00
_cell.angle_gamma   90.00
#
_symmetry.space_group_name_H-M   'P 1'
#
loop_
_entity.id
_entity.type
_entity.pdbx_description
1 polymer ?
#
loop_
_entity_poly.entity_id
_entity_poly.type
_entity_poly.pdbx_seq_one_letter_code
_entity_poly.pdbx_strand_id
1 'polypeptide(L)' 'MGYLYIAERQIPIQQTGSGLNTNKSQMSRLPIKLNPAGVMPVIFALILASIPTMVSQFLQARSQERA' A
#
# COMPACT_ATOMS: atom_id res chain seq x y z
N MET A 1 -4.82 -1.00 -15.88
CA MET A 1 -4.88 -0.62 -14.44
C MET A 1 -5.53 -1.68 -13.54
N GLY A 2 -6.40 -2.57 -14.04
CA GLY A 2 -6.99 -3.64 -13.20
C GLY A 2 -6.07 -4.81 -12.85
N TYR A 3 -5.07 -5.13 -13.70
CA TYR A 3 -4.20 -6.31 -13.53
C TYR A 3 -3.43 -6.33 -12.20
N LEU A 4 -2.97 -5.17 -11.71
CA LEU A 4 -2.26 -5.07 -10.44
C LEU A 4 -3.17 -5.32 -9.22
N TYR A 5 -4.46 -4.99 -9.35
CA TYR A 5 -5.45 -5.14 -8.28
C TYR A 5 -5.99 -6.58 -8.16
N ILE A 6 -6.07 -7.30 -9.28
CA ILE A 6 -6.50 -8.71 -9.33
C ILE A 6 -5.33 -9.68 -9.15
N ALA A 7 -4.09 -9.18 -9.21
CA ALA A 7 -2.91 -10.01 -9.03
C ALA A 7 -2.77 -10.41 -7.56
N GLU A 8 -2.87 -11.72 -7.33
CA GLU A 8 -2.60 -12.36 -6.06
C GLU A 8 -1.58 -13.48 -6.24
N ARG A 9 -0.72 -13.63 -5.24
CA ARG A 9 0.20 -14.77 -5.13
C ARG A 9 -0.40 -15.79 -4.17
N GLN A 10 -0.64 -16.99 -4.66
CA GLN A 10 -1.15 -18.09 -3.84
C GLN A 10 0.01 -18.89 -3.22
N ILE A 11 0.21 -18.75 -1.91
CA ILE A 11 1.24 -19.48 -1.17
C ILE A 11 0.63 -20.76 -0.59
N PRO A 12 1.13 -21.96 -0.94
CA PRO A 12 0.62 -23.19 -0.36
C PRO A 12 1.05 -23.27 1.12
N ILE A 13 0.08 -23.50 2.00
CA ILE A 13 0.28 -23.65 3.44
C ILE A 13 -0.26 -25.00 3.89
N GLN A 14 0.35 -25.56 4.93
CA GLN A 14 -0.17 -26.74 5.63
C GLN A 14 -0.39 -26.35 7.09
N GLN A 15 -1.56 -26.68 7.64
CA GLN A 15 -1.81 -26.47 9.05
C GLN A 15 -1.05 -27.51 9.88
N THR A 16 -0.43 -27.07 10.97
CA THR A 16 0.21 -27.95 11.95
C THR A 16 -0.84 -28.84 12.62
N GLY A 17 -0.63 -30.16 12.59
CA GLY A 17 -1.54 -31.14 13.22
C GLY A 17 -2.53 -31.81 12.26
N SER A 18 -2.70 -31.28 11.05
CA SER A 18 -3.23 -32.04 9.92
C SER A 18 -2.07 -32.90 9.38
N GLY A 19 -2.19 -34.23 9.32
CA GLY A 19 -1.12 -35.11 8.84
C GLY A 19 -0.51 -34.64 7.51
N LEU A 20 0.73 -35.08 7.21
CA LEU A 20 1.50 -34.60 6.05
C LEU A 20 0.74 -34.86 4.74
N ASN A 21 0.16 -33.80 4.18
CA ASN A 21 -0.54 -33.86 2.91
C ASN A 21 0.49 -33.87 1.78
N THR A 22 0.72 -35.04 1.19
CA THR A 22 1.69 -35.24 0.09
C THR A 22 1.17 -34.68 -1.25
N ASN A 23 -0.15 -34.55 -1.40
CA ASN A 23 -0.78 -34.01 -2.60
C ASN A 23 -0.75 -32.47 -2.60
N LYS A 24 0.17 -31.88 -3.39
CA LYS A 24 0.27 -30.42 -3.59
C LYS A 24 -1.02 -29.77 -4.10
N SER A 25 -1.85 -30.50 -4.84
CA SER A 25 -3.12 -29.99 -5.37
C SER A 25 -4.19 -29.77 -4.30
N GLN A 26 -4.15 -30.52 -3.20
CA GLN A 26 -5.09 -30.45 -2.07
C GLN A 26 -4.59 -29.56 -0.93
N MET A 27 -3.38 -29.01 -1.04
CA MET A 27 -2.85 -28.09 -0.04
C MET A 27 -3.63 -26.77 -0.05
N SER A 28 -4.01 -26.30 1.14
CA SER A 28 -4.62 -24.98 1.32
C SER A 28 -3.67 -23.89 0.82
N ARG A 29 -4.22 -22.78 0.33
CA ARG A 29 -3.45 -21.67 -0.23
C ARG A 29 -3.83 -20.37 0.45
N LEU A 30 -2.81 -19.62 0.90
CA LEU A 30 -2.96 -18.27 1.42
C LEU A 30 -2.80 -17.28 0.27
N PRO A 31 -3.84 -16.52 -0.11
CA PRO A 31 -3.73 -15.48 -1.13
C PRO A 31 -3.07 -14.24 -0.53
N ILE A 32 -2.00 -13.77 -1.18
CA ILE A 32 -1.34 -12.51 -0.85
C ILE A 32 -1.55 -11.55 -2.02
N LYS A 33 -2.19 -10.40 -1.77
CA LYS A 33 -2.35 -9.34 -2.77
C LYS A 33 -0.99 -8.77 -3.18
N LEU A 34 -0.82 -8.48 -4.46
CA LEU A 34 0.43 -7.90 -4.97
C LEU A 34 0.69 -6.49 -4.41
N ASN A 35 -0.36 -5.68 -4.28
CA ASN A 35 -0.30 -4.37 -3.63
C ASN A 35 -1.20 -4.36 -2.37
N PRO A 36 -0.70 -4.79 -1.21
CA PRO A 36 -1.46 -4.73 0.04
C PRO A 36 -1.59 -3.30 0.58
N ALA A 37 -0.68 -2.38 0.22
CA ALA A 37 -0.69 -1.00 0.69
C ALA A 37 -1.76 -0.12 -0.02
N GLY A 38 -2.22 -0.55 -1.20
CA GLY A 38 -3.28 0.12 -1.93
C GLY A 38 -2.91 1.55 -2.33
N VAL A 39 -3.79 2.50 -2.01
CA VAL A 39 -3.67 3.93 -2.38
C VAL A 39 -3.10 4.80 -1.24
N MET A 40 -3.00 4.27 -0.02
CA MET A 40 -2.60 5.07 1.14
C MET A 40 -1.20 5.70 1.01
N PRO A 41 -0.16 5.00 0.51
CA PRO A 41 1.18 5.59 0.40
C PRO A 41 1.23 6.80 -0.54
N VAL A 42 0.51 6.75 -1.67
CA VAL A 42 0.53 7.85 -2.64
C VAL A 42 -0.18 9.09 -2.09
N ILE A 43 -1.28 8.91 -1.35
CA ILE A 43 -1.99 10.02 -0.70
C ILE A 43 -1.09 10.67 0.35
N PHE A 44 -0.40 9.88 1.18
CA PHE A 44 0.51 10.41 2.20
C PHE A 44 1.68 11.19 1.58
N ALA A 45 2.26 10.68 0.49
CA ALA A 45 3.33 11.37 -0.23
C ALA A 45 2.87 12.71 -0.80
N LEU A 46 1.66 12.79 -1.36
CA LEU A 46 1.08 14.03 -1.86
C LEU A 46 0.87 15.06 -0.74
N ILE A 47 0.37 14.63 0.42
CA ILE A 47 0.23 15.50 1.59
C ILE A 47 1.60 16.03 2.01
N LEU A 48 2.59 15.14 2.17
CA LEU A 48 3.95 15.53 2.57
C LEU A 48 4.59 16.51 1.57
N ALA A 49 4.40 16.29 0.27
CA ALA A 49 4.88 17.16 -0.79
C ALA A 49 4.17 18.53 -0.82
N SER A 50 2.93 18.61 -0.33
CA SER A 50 2.16 19.88 -0.28
C SER A 50 2.57 20.80 0.89
N ILE A 51 3.20 20.26 1.93
CA ILE A 51 3.59 21.02 3.14
C ILE A 51 4.54 22.20 2.82
N PRO A 52 5.65 22.03 2.06
CA PRO A 52 6.56 23.14 1.77
C PRO A 52 5.88 24.28 1.01
N THR A 53 4.99 23.94 0.08
CA THR A 53 4.22 24.92 -0.69
C THR A 53 3.27 25.70 0.22
N MET A 54 2.57 25.02 1.11
CA MET A 54 1.69 25.65 2.10
C MET A 54 2.48 26.60 3.03
N VAL A 55 3.65 26.18 3.51
CA VAL A 55 4.52 27.02 4.34
C VAL A 55 5.04 28.23 3.56
N SER A 56 5.49 28.05 2.31
CA SER A 56 5.95 29.15 1.46
C SER A 56 4.86 30.20 1.23
N GLN A 57 3.63 29.75 0.93
CA GLN A 57 2.48 30.64 0.75
C GLN A 57 2.17 31.41 2.03
N PHE A 58 2.21 30.75 3.19
CA PHE A 58 2.00 31.40 4.48
C PHE A 58 3.05 32.48 4.78
N LEU A 59 4.33 32.22 4.47
CA LEU A 59 5.41 33.19 4.65
C LEU A 59 5.31 34.37 3.67
N GLN A 60 4.94 34.12 2.42
CA GLN A 60 4.72 35.18 1.41
C GLN A 60 3.56 36.10 1.81
N ALA A 61 2.45 35.54 2.30
CA ALA A 61 1.30 36.33 2.77
C ALA A 61 1.70 37.33 3.89
N ARG A 62 2.56 36.91 4.83
CA ARG A 62 3.11 37.78 5.89
C ARG A 62 4.02 38.90 5.37
N SER A 63 4.75 38.66 4.28
CA SER A 63 5.67 39.65 3.72
C SER A 63 4.95 40.79 2.99
N GLN A 64 3.79 40.52 2.38
CA GLN A 64 2.99 41.52 1.68
C GLN A 64 2.30 42.52 2.62
N GLU A 65 1.98 42.10 3.85
CA GLU A 65 1.37 42.98 4.87
C GLU A 65 2.34 44.05 5.40
N ARG A 66 3.65 43.85 5.23
CA ARG A 66 4.70 44.76 5.72
C ARG A 66 5.21 45.75 4.67
N ALA A 67 4.74 45.64 3.42
CA ALA A 67 5.05 46.55 2.32
C ALA A 67 3.87 47.50 2.09
#